data_AF-A0A951A0I0-F1
#
_entry.id   AF-A0A951A0I0-F1
#
_cell.length_a   1.000
_cell.length_b   1.000
_cell.length_c   1.000
_cell.angle_alpha   90.00
_cell.angle_beta   90.00
_cell.angle_gamma   90.00
#
_symmetry.space_group_name_H-M   'P 1'
#
loop_
_entity.id
_entity.type
_entity.pdbx_description
1 polymer ?
#
loop_
_entity_poly.entity_id
_entity_poly.type
_entity_poly.pdbx_seq_one_letter_code
_entity_poly.pdbx_strand_id
1 'polypeptide(L)'
;MTSIERTAYPRLKRLPSAQELADVYTPTTEDLAFIRATARGPSPTLTLAVLLKVFQRLGYMPCLQGVPFAIVAHVRASLRLPADTALDVTPRTLYRHHEQIRTHRPRARR
;
A
#
# COMPACT_ATOMS: atom_id res chain seq x y z
N MET A 1 -11.28 -14.05 28.76
CA MET A 1 -10.49 -14.44 27.57
C MET A 1 -9.72 -13.22 27.07
N THR A 2 -8.46 -13.12 27.50
CA THR A 2 -7.54 -12.00 27.21
C THR A 2 -6.79 -12.28 25.90
N SER A 3 -7.20 -11.63 24.81
CA SER A 3 -6.48 -11.73 23.53
C SER A 3 -5.25 -10.80 23.56
N ILE A 4 -4.07 -11.40 23.67
CA ILE A 4 -2.76 -10.74 23.74
C ILE A 4 -2.14 -10.64 22.33
N GLU A 5 -2.86 -10.08 21.35
CA GLU A 5 -2.31 -9.84 20.00
C GLU A 5 -2.37 -8.36 19.57
N ARG A 6 -2.31 -7.44 20.55
CA ARG A 6 -2.11 -6.00 20.32
C ARG A 6 -0.68 -5.59 20.64
N THR A 7 0.32 -6.11 19.95
CA THR A 7 1.63 -5.46 19.96
C THR A 7 1.52 -4.13 19.21
N ALA A 8 1.58 -3.05 19.99
CA ALA A 8 1.26 -1.66 19.65
C ALA A 8 2.27 -0.94 18.72
N TYR A 9 2.99 -1.68 17.86
CA TYR A 9 3.81 -1.07 16.81
C TYR A 9 3.42 -1.68 15.46
N PRO A 10 2.85 -0.89 14.54
CA PRO A 10 2.55 -1.40 13.22
C PRO A 10 3.87 -1.76 12.53
N ARG A 11 4.11 -3.06 12.38
CA ARG A 11 5.18 -3.64 11.58
C ARG A 11 4.54 -4.50 10.51
N LEU A 12 5.13 -4.52 9.32
CA LEU A 12 4.69 -5.42 8.27
C LEU A 12 5.02 -6.85 8.70
N LYS A 13 3.99 -7.67 8.93
CA LYS A 13 4.18 -9.12 9.11
C LYS A 13 4.76 -9.68 7.81
N ARG A 14 5.78 -10.53 7.89
CA ARG A 14 6.37 -11.18 6.71
C ARG A 14 5.35 -12.06 5.96
N LEU A 15 4.49 -12.74 6.72
CA LEU A 15 3.32 -13.47 6.21
C LEU A 15 2.07 -12.87 6.87
N PRO A 16 1.42 -11.86 6.26
CA PRO A 16 0.08 -11.47 6.66
C PRO A 16 -0.93 -12.56 6.27
N SER A 17 -1.96 -12.77 7.09
CA SER A 17 -3.02 -13.71 6.73
C SER A 17 -3.86 -13.17 5.56
N ALA A 18 -4.54 -14.05 4.82
CA ALA A 18 -5.41 -13.63 3.72
C ALA A 18 -6.53 -12.67 4.19
N GLN A 19 -7.03 -12.88 5.41
CA GLN A 19 -8.04 -12.02 6.03
C GLN A 19 -7.46 -10.64 6.37
N GLU A 20 -6.26 -10.58 6.97
CA GLU A 20 -5.57 -9.30 7.21
C GLU A 20 -5.25 -8.56 5.91
N LEU A 21 -4.90 -9.29 4.84
CA LEU A 21 -4.68 -8.73 3.51
C LEU A 21 -5.94 -8.06 2.98
N ALA A 22 -7.08 -8.78 3.03
CA ALA A 22 -8.37 -8.27 2.59
C ALA A 22 -8.84 -7.07 3.41
N ASP A 23 -8.70 -7.10 4.73
CA ASP A 23 -9.23 -6.06 5.60
C ASP A 23 -8.38 -4.78 5.59
N VAL A 24 -7.05 -4.90 5.48
CA VAL A 24 -6.11 -3.77 5.62
C VAL A 24 -5.64 -3.24 4.28
N TYR A 25 -5.31 -4.12 3.33
CA TYR A 25 -4.59 -3.75 2.11
C TYR A 25 -5.48 -3.62 0.88
N THR A 26 -6.79 -3.81 1.01
CA THR A 26 -7.74 -3.60 -0.09
C THR A 26 -7.98 -2.09 -0.31
N PRO A 27 -7.67 -1.52 -1.50
CA PRO A 27 -7.95 -0.13 -1.84
C PRO A 27 -9.43 0.19 -1.79
N THR A 28 -9.76 1.32 -1.15
CA THR A 28 -11.13 1.85 -1.15
C THR A 28 -11.39 2.65 -2.42
N THR A 29 -12.65 2.99 -2.69
CA THR A 29 -13.02 3.85 -3.83
C THR A 29 -12.33 5.22 -3.79
N GLU A 30 -12.17 5.81 -2.61
CA GLU A 30 -11.43 7.07 -2.41
C GLU A 30 -9.93 6.90 -2.71
N ASP A 31 -9.32 5.83 -2.21
CA ASP A 31 -7.92 5.51 -2.50
C ASP A 31 -7.72 5.34 -4.02
N LEU A 32 -8.64 4.63 -4.69
CA LEU A 32 -8.59 4.40 -6.13
C LEU A 32 -8.70 5.70 -6.92
N ALA A 33 -9.56 6.62 -6.51
CA ALA A 33 -9.69 7.93 -7.14
C ALA A 33 -8.38 8.73 -7.03
N PHE A 34 -7.76 8.75 -5.84
CA PHE A 34 -6.47 9.37 -5.63
C PHE A 34 -5.37 8.72 -6.47
N ILE A 35 -5.26 7.39 -6.43
CA ILE A 35 -4.23 6.64 -7.16
C ILE A 35 -4.32 6.93 -8.67
N ARG A 36 -5.53 6.90 -9.23
CA ARG A 36 -5.77 7.18 -10.66
C ARG A 36 -5.52 8.63 -11.03
N ALA A 37 -5.74 9.58 -10.12
CA ALA A 37 -5.43 10.98 -10.36
C ALA A 37 -3.92 11.26 -10.36
N THR A 38 -3.15 10.55 -9.52
CA THR A 38 -1.72 10.82 -9.30
C THR A 38 -0.78 10.00 -10.20
N ALA A 39 -1.12 8.74 -10.48
CA ALA A 39 -0.29 7.81 -11.25
C ALA A 39 -1.00 7.37 -12.53
N ARG A 40 -0.28 7.43 -13.65
CA ARG A 40 -0.75 6.93 -14.96
C ARG A 40 0.14 5.77 -15.39
N GLY A 41 -0.47 4.64 -15.73
CA GLY A 41 0.21 3.42 -16.14
C GLY A 41 0.24 2.33 -15.05
N PRO A 42 0.32 1.05 -15.43
CA PRO A 42 0.13 -0.07 -14.50
C PRO A 42 1.19 -0.11 -13.39
N SER A 43 2.48 0.07 -13.71
CA SER A 43 3.57 0.00 -12.73
C SER A 43 3.55 1.15 -11.71
N PRO A 44 3.43 2.44 -12.12
CA PRO A 44 3.32 3.53 -11.16
C PRO A 44 2.03 3.47 -10.32
N THR A 45 0.91 3.04 -10.91
CA THR A 45 -0.36 2.83 -10.19
C THR A 45 -0.20 1.79 -9.09
N LEU A 46 0.46 0.66 -9.38
CA LEU A 46 0.72 -0.38 -8.38
C LEU A 46 1.64 0.15 -7.27
N THR A 47 2.73 0.83 -7.62
CA THR A 47 3.66 1.42 -6.64
C THR A 47 2.97 2.38 -5.71
N LEU A 48 2.20 3.33 -6.25
CA LEU A 48 1.49 4.32 -5.45
C LEU A 48 0.47 3.66 -4.52
N ALA A 49 -0.26 2.67 -4.99
CA ALA A 49 -1.25 1.95 -4.19
C ALA A 49 -0.62 1.21 -3.01
N VAL A 50 0.49 0.51 -3.25
CA VAL A 50 1.24 -0.19 -2.20
C VAL A 50 1.78 0.83 -1.19
N LEU A 51 2.43 1.90 -1.64
CA LEU A 51 2.95 2.95 -0.76
C LEU A 51 1.86 3.59 0.09
N LEU A 52 0.70 3.90 -0.51
CA LEU A 52 -0.43 4.48 0.21
C LEU A 52 -0.94 3.55 1.31
N LYS A 53 -1.16 2.27 1.00
CA LYS A 53 -1.66 1.30 1.99
C LYS A 53 -0.68 1.04 3.11
N VAL A 54 0.59 0.91 2.76
CA VAL A 54 1.66 0.72 3.74
C VAL A 54 1.80 1.97 4.62
N PHE A 55 1.70 3.17 4.04
CA PHE A 55 1.71 4.43 4.78
C PHE A 55 0.50 4.56 5.72
N GLN A 56 -0.71 4.21 5.26
CA GLN A 56 -1.91 4.20 6.11
C GLN A 56 -1.78 3.24 7.31
N ARG A 57 -1.06 2.12 7.14
CA ARG A 57 -0.84 1.14 8.22
C ARG A 57 0.30 1.52 9.16
N LEU A 58 1.43 1.99 8.64
CA LEU A 58 2.66 2.24 9.40
C LEU A 58 2.80 3.70 9.89
N GLY A 59 2.16 4.65 9.21
CA GLY A 59 2.36 6.10 9.42
C GLY A 59 3.64 6.66 8.81
N TYR A 60 4.47 5.83 8.20
CA TYR A 60 5.70 6.22 7.49
C TYR A 60 5.87 5.42 6.20
N MET A 61 6.79 5.85 5.33
CA MET A 61 7.04 5.22 4.04
C MET A 61 8.28 4.31 4.14
N PRO A 62 8.11 2.98 4.17
CA PRO A 62 9.24 2.06 4.18
C PRO A 62 9.81 1.90 2.78
N CYS A 63 11.01 1.32 2.71
CA CYS A 63 11.57 0.85 1.44
C CYS A 63 10.68 -0.24 0.84
N LEU A 64 10.36 -0.16 -0.46
CA LEU A 64 9.56 -1.15 -1.17
C LEU A 64 10.16 -2.56 -1.10
N GLN A 65 11.49 -2.67 -1.01
CA GLN A 65 12.21 -3.93 -0.80
C GLN A 65 11.86 -4.63 0.52
N GLY A 66 11.42 -3.87 1.53
CA GLY A 66 10.97 -4.39 2.81
C GLY A 66 9.48 -4.76 2.84
N VAL A 67 8.73 -4.51 1.76
CA VAL A 67 7.30 -4.83 1.68
C VAL A 67 7.13 -6.30 1.28
N PRO A 68 6.41 -7.11 2.07
CA PRO A 68 6.08 -8.49 1.71
C PRO A 68 5.41 -8.58 0.33
N PHE A 69 5.88 -9.53 -0.49
CA PHE A 69 5.30 -9.79 -1.81
C PHE A 69 3.79 -10.09 -1.74
N ALA A 70 3.33 -10.74 -0.67
CA ALA A 70 1.91 -11.02 -0.45
C ALA A 70 1.03 -9.76 -0.47
N ILE A 71 1.52 -8.64 0.07
CA ILE A 71 0.82 -7.34 0.04
C ILE A 71 0.77 -6.81 -1.39
N VAL A 72 1.90 -6.84 -2.09
CA VAL A 72 2.01 -6.36 -3.48
C VAL A 72 1.08 -7.17 -4.39
N ALA A 73 1.07 -8.50 -4.24
CA ALA A 73 0.20 -9.40 -5.00
C ALA A 73 -1.28 -9.14 -4.71
N HIS A 74 -1.66 -8.96 -3.44
CA HIS A 74 -3.03 -8.65 -3.05
C HIS A 74 -3.52 -7.31 -3.63
N VAL A 75 -2.71 -6.25 -3.52
CA VAL A 75 -3.03 -4.93 -4.08
C VAL A 75 -3.13 -5.00 -5.60
N ARG A 76 -2.22 -5.72 -6.26
CA ARG A 76 -2.27 -5.95 -7.72
C ARG A 76 -3.58 -6.63 -8.13
N ALA A 77 -3.96 -7.70 -7.44
CA ALA A 77 -5.21 -8.41 -7.70
C ALA A 77 -6.43 -7.51 -7.46
N SER A 78 -6.41 -6.71 -6.38
CA SER A 78 -7.48 -5.76 -6.06
C SER A 78 -7.65 -4.67 -7.12
N LEU A 79 -6.54 -4.24 -7.74
CA LEU A 79 -6.54 -3.26 -8.84
C LEU A 79 -6.84 -3.88 -10.21
N ARG A 80 -6.98 -5.21 -10.30
CA ARG A 80 -7.13 -5.96 -11.56
C ARG A 80 -6.00 -5.66 -12.55
N LEU A 81 -4.79 -5.47 -12.03
CA LEU A 81 -3.60 -5.23 -12.86
C LEU A 81 -3.02 -6.56 -13.37
N PRO A 82 -2.38 -6.56 -14.56
CA PRO A 82 -1.68 -7.72 -15.09
C PRO A 82 -0.62 -8.28 -14.10
N ALA A 83 -0.50 -9.61 -14.04
CA ALA A 83 0.37 -10.29 -13.07
C ALA A 83 1.88 -9.96 -13.25
N ASP A 84 2.27 -9.62 -14.47
CA ASP A 84 3.59 -9.15 -14.90
C ASP A 84 3.88 -7.68 -14.53
N THR A 85 2.88 -6.96 -14.00
CA THR A 85 3.07 -5.57 -13.56
C THR A 85 4.03 -5.50 -12.38
N ALA A 86 5.26 -5.08 -12.66
CA ALA A 86 6.28 -4.80 -11.65
C ALA A 86 6.02 -3.48 -10.93
N LEU A 87 6.57 -3.35 -9.72
CA LEU A 87 6.61 -2.06 -9.03
C LEU A 87 7.60 -1.14 -9.75
N ASP A 88 7.17 0.08 -10.08
CA ASP A 88 8.09 1.14 -10.46
C ASP A 88 8.86 1.61 -9.23
N VAL A 89 10.14 1.28 -9.16
CA VAL A 89 11.07 1.66 -8.09
C VAL A 89 11.98 2.83 -8.49
N THR A 90 11.68 3.50 -9.60
CA THR A 90 12.49 4.61 -10.10
C THR A 90 12.49 5.74 -9.07
N PRO A 91 13.66 6.28 -8.65
CA PRO A 91 13.75 7.31 -7.62
C PRO A 91 12.89 8.54 -7.90
N ARG A 92 12.80 8.97 -9.17
CA ARG A 92 11.95 10.08 -9.61
C ARG A 92 10.46 9.83 -9.36
N THR A 93 9.99 8.62 -9.65
CA THR A 93 8.60 8.20 -9.41
C THR A 93 8.32 8.12 -7.91
N LEU A 94 9.22 7.49 -7.15
CA LEU A 94 9.08 7.36 -5.70
C LEU A 94 9.04 8.71 -5.00
N TYR A 95 9.93 9.64 -5.37
CA TYR A 95 9.94 10.98 -4.80
C TYR A 95 8.59 11.70 -5.02
N ARG A 96 8.08 11.67 -6.25
CA ARG A 96 6.77 12.26 -6.57
C ARG A 96 5.64 11.60 -5.79
N HIS A 97 5.65 10.27 -5.66
CA HIS A 97 4.64 9.56 -4.87
C HIS A 97 4.73 9.87 -3.38
N HIS A 98 5.94 10.01 -2.83
CA HIS A 98 6.15 10.39 -1.44
C HIS A 98 5.59 11.78 -1.13
N GLU A 99 5.85 12.75 -2.01
CA GLU A 99 5.29 14.10 -1.89
C GLU A 99 3.75 14.06 -1.94
N GLN A 100 3.18 13.36 -2.92
CA GLN A 100 1.73 13.29 -3.10
C GLN A 100 1.03 12.59 -1.93
N ILE A 101 1.62 11.51 -1.38
CA ILE A 101 1.07 10.82 -0.20
C ILE A 101 1.19 11.68 1.06
N ARG A 102 2.20 12.54 1.18
CA ARG A 102 2.33 13.47 2.33
C ARG A 102 1.33 14.61 2.27
N THR A 103 1.08 15.14 1.07
CA THR A 103 0.10 16.22 0.85
C THR A 103 -1.33 15.70 0.95
N HIS A 104 -1.56 14.49 0.46
CA HIS A 104 -2.80 13.77 0.71
C HIS A 104 -2.86 13.48 2.22
N ARG A 105 -3.82 14.05 2.94
CA ARG A 105 -4.14 13.62 4.30
C ARG A 105 -5.19 12.52 4.20
N PRO A 106 -4.82 11.24 4.00
CA PRO A 106 -5.81 10.18 4.09
C PRO A 106 -6.39 10.24 5.50
N ARG A 107 -7.71 10.29 5.62
CA ARG A 107 -8.36 10.15 6.93
C ARG A 107 -7.86 8.85 7.53
N ALA A 108 -7.03 8.95 8.56
CA ALA A 108 -6.56 7.79 9.30
C ALA A 108 -7.81 7.03 9.74
N ARG A 109 -8.02 5.83 9.18
CA ARG A 109 -9.08 4.93 9.62
C ARG A 109 -8.80 4.65 11.11
N ARG A 110 -9.58 5.30 11.98
CA ARG A 110 -9.59 5.08 13.44
C ARG A 110 -10.17 3.71 13.75
#